data_AF-A0A251XVC2-F1
#
_entry.id   AF-A0A251XVC2-F1
#
_cell.length_a   1.000
_cell.length_b   1.000
_cell.length_c   1.000
_cell.angle_alpha   90.00
_cell.angle_beta   90.00
_cell.angle_gamma   90.00
#
_symmetry.space_group_name_H-M   'P 1'
#
loop_
_entity.id
_entity.type
_entity.pdbx_description
1 polymer ?
#
loop_
_entity_poly.entity_id
_entity_poly.type
_entity_poly.pdbx_seq_one_letter_code
_entity_poly.pdbx_strand_id
1 'polypeptide(L)'
;MAGGGGSGDDGSTLTITGGTLVVDAEGDGLDSNGSATISGGTVVVNGPEGSGNGALDVNGTLDVSAGTLLAAGSSGMVVSPATTSTQGWISATLDSTYDAGTTVQILDADGTVVASFEASKSFGNIVYSSDAITTGESYSVAIGGTVSGASTGGLAASGDATGAAASVTVTAGEAATGGMGGR
;
A
#
# COMPACT_ATOMS: atom_id res chain seq x y z
N MET A 1 -21.95 -12.77 26.73
CA MET A 1 -20.49 -12.94 26.94
C MET A 1 -19.83 -12.80 25.58
N ALA A 2 -19.04 -11.75 25.41
CA ALA A 2 -18.32 -11.43 24.19
C ALA A 2 -17.16 -12.41 23.98
N GLY A 3 -16.89 -12.76 22.72
CA GLY A 3 -15.80 -13.62 22.31
C GLY A 3 -15.74 -13.67 20.79
N GLY A 4 -15.50 -12.51 20.16
CA GLY A 4 -15.12 -12.47 18.75
C GLY A 4 -13.74 -13.09 18.63
N GLY A 5 -13.66 -14.24 17.99
CA GLY A 5 -12.38 -14.93 17.74
C GLY A 5 -11.59 -14.16 16.68
N GLY A 6 -10.63 -13.36 17.12
CA GLY A 6 -9.50 -12.98 16.29
C GLY A 6 -8.53 -14.16 16.21
N SER A 7 -8.07 -14.48 15.00
CA SER A 7 -6.94 -15.38 14.81
C SER A 7 -5.71 -14.64 15.30
N GLY A 8 -5.16 -15.00 16.47
CA GLY A 8 -3.93 -14.38 16.96
C GLY A 8 -2.71 -14.75 16.10
N ASP A 9 -1.63 -13.99 16.24
CA ASP A 9 -0.32 -14.33 15.68
C ASP A 9 0.09 -15.76 16.08
N ASP A 10 0.25 -16.64 15.10
CA ASP A 10 0.61 -18.05 15.29
C ASP A 10 2.12 -18.33 15.22
N GLY A 11 2.94 -17.29 15.04
CA GLY A 11 4.38 -17.35 14.88
C GLY A 11 4.85 -17.62 13.44
N SER A 12 3.93 -17.71 12.46
CA SER A 12 4.29 -17.78 11.05
C SER A 12 5.00 -16.50 10.58
N THR A 13 5.87 -16.65 9.58
CA THR A 13 6.60 -15.51 9.01
C THR A 13 6.58 -15.52 7.49
N LEU A 14 6.26 -14.39 6.89
CA LEU A 14 6.52 -14.11 5.48
C LEU A 14 7.71 -13.16 5.36
N THR A 15 8.76 -13.54 4.63
CA THR A 15 10.00 -12.75 4.53
C THR A 15 10.39 -12.53 3.09
N ILE A 16 10.49 -11.25 2.68
CA ILE A 16 10.94 -10.82 1.36
C ILE A 16 12.25 -10.05 1.51
N THR A 17 13.32 -10.54 0.88
CA THR A 17 14.68 -9.96 0.98
C THR A 17 15.19 -9.36 -0.31
N GLY A 18 14.47 -9.52 -1.43
CA GLY A 18 14.89 -9.08 -2.74
C GLY A 18 14.02 -9.62 -3.88
N GLY A 19 14.41 -9.28 -5.10
CA GLY A 19 13.70 -9.69 -6.32
C GLY A 19 12.49 -8.82 -6.64
N THR A 20 11.63 -9.32 -7.54
CA THR A 20 10.39 -8.67 -7.94
C THR A 20 9.24 -9.62 -7.68
N LEU A 21 8.25 -9.16 -6.90
CA LEU A 21 7.03 -9.88 -6.60
C LEU A 21 5.84 -9.01 -7.03
N VAL A 22 5.04 -9.52 -7.98
CA VAL A 22 3.78 -8.91 -8.38
C VAL A 22 2.66 -9.87 -8.03
N VAL A 23 1.72 -9.42 -7.21
CA VAL A 23 0.57 -10.20 -6.73
C VAL A 23 -0.70 -9.59 -7.32
N ASP A 24 -1.52 -10.43 -7.94
CA ASP A 24 -2.86 -10.10 -8.42
C ASP A 24 -3.87 -10.92 -7.60
N ALA A 25 -4.48 -10.29 -6.59
CA ALA A 25 -5.18 -10.99 -5.52
C ALA A 25 -6.71 -10.89 -5.65
N GLU A 26 -7.41 -12.02 -5.59
CA GLU A 26 -8.87 -12.07 -5.38
C GLU A 26 -9.23 -12.11 -3.89
N GLY A 27 -8.38 -12.75 -3.08
CA GLY A 27 -8.42 -12.78 -1.62
C GLY A 27 -7.39 -11.84 -1.00
N ASP A 28 -6.89 -12.17 0.19
CA ASP A 28 -5.79 -11.41 0.79
C ASP A 28 -4.54 -11.43 -0.10
N GLY A 29 -3.84 -10.30 -0.15
CA GLY A 29 -2.65 -10.13 -1.00
C GLY A 29 -1.41 -10.77 -0.38
N LEU A 30 -0.62 -10.00 0.36
CA LEU A 30 0.36 -10.59 1.26
C LEU A 30 -0.34 -11.01 2.55
N ASP A 31 -0.47 -12.32 2.73
CA ASP A 31 -1.19 -12.93 3.86
C ASP A 31 -0.22 -13.70 4.76
N SER A 32 -0.20 -13.35 6.05
CA SER A 32 0.44 -14.17 7.08
C SER A 32 -0.41 -14.24 8.34
N ASN A 33 -0.66 -15.46 8.81
CA ASN A 33 -1.23 -15.68 10.15
C ASN A 33 -0.27 -15.31 11.31
N GLY A 34 0.94 -14.83 11.00
CA GLY A 34 1.85 -14.20 11.94
C GLY A 34 2.35 -12.86 11.42
N SER A 35 3.66 -12.66 11.32
CA SER A 35 4.27 -11.39 10.90
C SER A 35 4.86 -11.45 9.49
N ALA A 36 5.04 -10.30 8.85
CA ALA A 36 5.73 -10.16 7.58
C ALA A 36 6.90 -9.17 7.66
N THR A 37 7.96 -9.42 6.88
CA THR A 37 9.12 -8.54 6.78
C THR A 37 9.50 -8.30 5.32
N ILE A 38 9.80 -7.05 4.98
CA ILE A 38 10.35 -6.65 3.68
C ILE A 38 11.66 -5.89 3.90
N SER A 39 12.75 -6.45 3.37
CA SER A 39 14.12 -5.91 3.52
C SER A 39 14.81 -5.66 2.18
N GLY A 40 14.09 -5.79 1.07
CA GLY A 40 14.59 -5.49 -0.26
C GLY A 40 13.63 -5.95 -1.35
N GLY A 41 13.95 -5.55 -2.60
CA GLY A 41 13.17 -5.90 -3.78
C GLY A 41 12.03 -4.93 -4.07
N THR A 42 11.24 -5.26 -5.09
CA THR A 42 10.03 -4.54 -5.50
C THR A 42 8.83 -5.45 -5.32
N VAL A 43 7.90 -5.04 -4.46
CA VAL A 43 6.66 -5.76 -4.17
C VAL A 43 5.48 -4.91 -4.61
N VAL A 44 4.65 -5.44 -5.49
CA VAL A 44 3.44 -4.78 -5.97
C VAL A 44 2.24 -5.71 -5.79
N VAL A 45 1.25 -5.26 -5.02
CA VAL A 45 0.01 -6.00 -4.78
C VAL A 45 -1.15 -5.23 -5.40
N ASN A 46 -1.88 -5.89 -6.30
CA ASN A 46 -3.13 -5.41 -6.86
C ASN A 46 -4.29 -6.22 -6.30
N GLY A 47 -5.28 -5.54 -5.73
CA GLY A 47 -6.42 -6.15 -5.06
C GLY A 47 -6.15 -6.49 -3.59
N PRO A 48 -7.15 -7.07 -2.91
CA PRO A 48 -8.44 -7.47 -3.46
C PRO A 48 -9.41 -6.30 -3.64
N GLU A 49 -10.42 -6.52 -4.48
CA GLU A 49 -11.54 -5.58 -4.68
C GLU A 49 -12.58 -5.70 -3.55
N GLY A 50 -12.66 -6.87 -2.91
CA GLY A 50 -13.62 -7.16 -1.84
C GLY A 50 -13.18 -6.63 -0.47
N SER A 51 -14.12 -6.00 0.26
CA SER A 51 -13.87 -5.42 1.59
C SER A 51 -13.71 -6.41 2.74
N GLY A 52 -13.86 -7.71 2.47
CA GLY A 52 -13.68 -8.78 3.45
C GLY A 52 -12.24 -9.31 3.51
N ASN A 53 -11.35 -8.78 2.67
CA ASN A 53 -9.94 -9.15 2.50
C ASN A 53 -9.08 -7.86 2.38
N GLY A 54 -7.78 -7.94 2.65
CA GLY A 54 -6.81 -6.85 2.61
C GLY A 54 -5.72 -7.07 1.55
N ALA A 55 -5.19 -5.98 0.97
CA ALA A 55 -4.02 -6.08 0.09
C ALA A 55 -2.78 -6.54 0.87
N LEU A 56 -2.75 -6.18 2.14
CA LEU A 56 -1.83 -6.66 3.15
C LEU A 56 -2.70 -7.21 4.28
N ASP A 57 -2.43 -8.43 4.73
CA ASP A 57 -3.10 -9.04 5.88
C ASP A 57 -2.06 -9.78 6.71
N VAL A 58 -1.80 -9.27 7.91
CA VAL A 58 -0.93 -9.92 8.88
C VAL A 58 -1.57 -9.84 10.25
N ASN A 59 -1.56 -10.94 11.00
CA ASN A 59 -2.05 -10.95 12.39
C ASN A 59 -1.03 -10.29 13.35
N GLY A 60 0.25 -10.32 12.98
CA GLY A 60 1.35 -9.72 13.72
C GLY A 60 1.71 -8.33 13.19
N THR A 61 2.99 -8.15 12.84
CA THR A 61 3.52 -6.89 12.32
C THR A 61 3.98 -7.03 10.88
N LEU A 62 3.88 -5.94 10.11
CA LEU A 62 4.55 -5.79 8.82
C LEU A 62 5.72 -4.81 8.99
N ASP A 63 6.94 -5.31 9.10
CA ASP A 63 8.13 -4.45 9.19
C ASP A 63 8.77 -4.26 7.81
N VAL A 64 8.96 -2.99 7.42
CA VAL A 64 9.63 -2.63 6.16
C VAL A 64 10.91 -1.85 6.46
N SER A 65 12.02 -2.31 5.90
CA SER A 65 13.36 -1.75 6.18
C SER A 65 14.12 -1.32 4.93
N ALA A 66 13.77 -1.86 3.76
CA ALA A 66 14.31 -1.45 2.46
C ALA A 66 13.47 -2.03 1.32
N GLY A 67 13.74 -1.55 0.10
CA GLY A 67 13.04 -1.93 -1.11
C GLY A 67 11.90 -0.98 -1.46
N THR A 68 10.96 -1.47 -2.26
CA THR A 68 9.75 -0.78 -2.63
C THR A 68 8.55 -1.68 -2.40
N LEU A 69 7.55 -1.18 -1.67
CA LEU A 69 6.25 -1.80 -1.52
C LEU A 69 5.20 -0.86 -2.11
N LEU A 70 4.33 -1.38 -2.96
CA LEU A 70 3.07 -0.75 -3.33
C LEU A 70 1.96 -1.79 -3.16
N ALA A 71 0.94 -1.49 -2.36
CA ALA A 71 -0.24 -2.31 -2.23
C ALA A 71 -1.48 -1.46 -2.49
N ALA A 72 -2.30 -1.89 -3.43
CA ALA A 72 -3.55 -1.24 -3.81
C ALA A 72 -4.69 -2.24 -3.66
N GLY A 73 -5.70 -1.90 -2.86
CA GLY A 73 -6.85 -2.79 -2.65
C GLY A 73 -8.01 -2.08 -1.99
N SER A 74 -8.97 -2.86 -1.51
CA SER A 74 -10.13 -2.33 -0.79
C SER A 74 -9.74 -1.56 0.48
N SER A 75 -10.59 -0.64 0.93
CA SER A 75 -10.42 0.08 2.20
C SER A 75 -11.07 -0.63 3.40
N GLY A 76 -11.58 -1.85 3.22
CA GLY A 76 -12.35 -2.57 4.24
C GLY A 76 -11.49 -3.11 5.39
N MET A 77 -10.32 -3.65 5.08
CA MET A 77 -9.37 -4.22 6.05
C MET A 77 -7.95 -3.71 5.73
N VAL A 78 -7.73 -2.42 6.01
CA VAL A 78 -6.44 -1.78 5.73
C VAL A 78 -5.40 -2.20 6.77
N VAL A 79 -4.27 -2.70 6.29
CA VAL A 79 -3.05 -2.91 7.08
C VAL A 79 -1.95 -2.05 6.48
N SER A 80 -1.18 -1.40 7.35
CA SER A 80 0.01 -0.62 6.97
C SER A 80 1.26 -1.25 7.57
N PRO A 81 2.45 -0.88 7.09
CA PRO A 81 3.68 -1.20 7.81
C PRO A 81 3.63 -0.67 9.24
N ALA A 82 4.40 -1.30 10.13
CA ALA A 82 4.49 -0.90 11.52
C ALA A 82 5.17 0.47 11.64
N THR A 83 4.80 1.25 12.67
CA THR A 83 5.46 2.53 12.99
C THR A 83 6.91 2.35 13.43
N THR A 84 7.31 1.12 13.77
CA THR A 84 8.69 0.70 14.05
C THR A 84 9.50 0.38 12.78
N SER A 85 8.88 0.37 11.60
CA SER A 85 9.57 0.22 10.31
C SER A 85 10.64 1.29 10.16
N THR A 86 11.82 0.89 9.68
CA THR A 86 12.96 1.81 9.50
C THR A 86 12.90 2.57 8.19
N GLN A 87 12.18 2.04 7.19
CA GLN A 87 11.85 2.76 5.97
C GLN A 87 10.51 3.47 6.11
N GLY A 88 10.43 4.71 5.59
CA GLY A 88 9.19 5.48 5.62
C GLY A 88 8.13 4.89 4.69
N TRP A 89 6.87 5.07 5.07
CA TRP A 89 5.72 4.57 4.33
C TRP A 89 4.52 5.51 4.45
N ILE A 90 3.59 5.41 3.51
CA ILE A 90 2.29 6.07 3.56
C ILE A 90 1.17 5.03 3.47
N SER A 91 0.04 5.33 4.11
CA SER A 91 -1.21 4.59 3.94
C SER A 91 -2.33 5.60 3.70
N ALA A 92 -2.92 5.56 2.51
CA ALA A 92 -3.94 6.50 2.08
C ALA A 92 -5.24 5.75 1.81
N THR A 93 -6.23 5.93 2.68
CA THR A 93 -7.62 5.57 2.40
C THR A 93 -8.27 6.69 1.61
N LEU A 94 -8.86 6.35 0.47
CA LEU A 94 -9.44 7.29 -0.47
C LEU A 94 -10.92 7.54 -0.15
N ASP A 95 -11.43 8.70 -0.55
CA ASP A 95 -12.83 9.09 -0.34
C ASP A 95 -13.82 8.29 -1.20
N SER A 96 -13.32 7.52 -2.17
CA SER A 96 -14.09 6.70 -3.10
C SER A 96 -13.29 5.49 -3.57
N THR A 97 -14.00 4.48 -4.07
CA THR A 97 -13.39 3.39 -4.83
C THR A 97 -13.16 3.86 -6.26
N TYR A 98 -11.98 3.58 -6.79
CA TYR A 98 -11.61 3.85 -8.17
C TYR A 98 -11.49 2.55 -8.96
N ASP A 99 -11.85 2.60 -10.23
CA ASP A 99 -11.86 1.43 -11.12
C ASP A 99 -10.45 1.03 -11.56
N ALA A 100 -10.30 -0.23 -12.00
CA ALA A 100 -9.12 -0.69 -12.70
C ALA A 100 -8.79 0.20 -13.93
N GLY A 101 -7.50 0.37 -14.21
CA GLY A 101 -6.98 1.31 -15.20
C GLY A 101 -6.85 2.75 -14.71
N THR A 102 -7.35 3.06 -13.51
CA THR A 102 -7.12 4.37 -12.90
C THR A 102 -5.67 4.52 -12.49
N THR A 103 -5.08 5.65 -12.83
CA THR A 103 -3.72 6.02 -12.45
C THR A 103 -3.68 6.72 -11.09
N VAL A 104 -2.57 6.57 -10.38
CA VAL A 104 -2.29 7.18 -9.09
C VAL A 104 -0.90 7.79 -9.13
N GLN A 105 -0.76 9.00 -8.62
CA GLN A 105 0.52 9.66 -8.42
C GLN A 105 0.75 9.84 -6.93
N ILE A 106 1.93 9.47 -6.44
CA ILE A 106 2.38 9.80 -5.09
C ILE A 106 3.32 10.99 -5.24
N LEU A 107 2.99 12.09 -4.59
CA LEU A 107 3.73 13.33 -4.64
C LEU A 107 4.28 13.70 -3.27
N ASP A 108 5.49 14.25 -3.25
CA ASP A 108 6.05 14.91 -2.05
C ASP A 108 5.39 16.28 -1.80
N ALA A 109 5.82 16.95 -0.73
CA ALA A 109 5.30 18.26 -0.34
C ALA A 109 5.54 19.38 -1.38
N ASP A 110 6.54 19.23 -2.24
CA ASP A 110 6.85 20.17 -3.32
C ASP A 110 6.04 19.89 -4.60
N GLY A 111 5.25 18.81 -4.61
CA GLY A 111 4.48 18.38 -5.77
C GLY A 111 5.30 17.58 -6.79
N THR A 112 6.46 17.05 -6.39
CA THR A 112 7.27 16.16 -7.23
C THR A 112 6.70 14.74 -7.15
N VAL A 113 6.51 14.09 -8.30
CA VAL A 113 6.09 12.68 -8.35
C VAL A 113 7.23 11.79 -7.88
N VAL A 114 7.01 11.07 -6.78
CA VAL A 114 7.95 10.06 -6.24
C VAL A 114 7.61 8.65 -6.68
N ALA A 115 6.34 8.41 -7.04
CA ALA A 115 5.91 7.15 -7.66
C ALA A 115 4.63 7.37 -8.49
N SER A 116 4.47 6.55 -9.53
CA SER A 116 3.30 6.53 -10.40
C SER A 116 2.79 5.10 -10.53
N PHE A 117 1.49 4.90 -10.52
CA PHE A 117 0.90 3.56 -10.54
C PHE A 117 -0.35 3.53 -11.42
N GLU A 118 -0.49 2.49 -12.25
CA GLU A 118 -1.73 2.16 -12.94
C GLU A 118 -2.31 0.90 -12.31
N ALA A 119 -3.47 1.03 -11.66
CA ALA A 119 -4.08 -0.09 -10.94
C ALA A 119 -4.66 -1.12 -11.90
N SER A 120 -4.37 -2.41 -11.69
CA SER A 120 -4.99 -3.48 -12.50
C SER A 120 -6.35 -3.93 -11.96
N LYS A 121 -6.72 -3.47 -10.76
CA LYS A 121 -7.97 -3.79 -10.04
C LYS A 121 -8.57 -2.54 -9.41
N SER A 122 -9.85 -2.59 -9.07
CA SER A 122 -10.46 -1.51 -8.28
C SER A 122 -9.85 -1.42 -6.89
N PHE A 123 -9.73 -0.21 -6.36
CA PHE A 123 -9.06 0.07 -5.10
C PHE A 123 -9.69 1.27 -4.39
N GLY A 124 -9.63 1.25 -3.06
CA GLY A 124 -10.00 2.35 -2.17
C GLY A 124 -8.90 2.69 -1.16
N ASN A 125 -7.79 1.96 -1.18
CA ASN A 125 -6.63 2.21 -0.34
C ASN A 125 -5.33 1.99 -1.14
N ILE A 126 -4.34 2.83 -0.84
CA ILE A 126 -2.97 2.69 -1.31
C ILE A 126 -2.03 2.67 -0.10
N VAL A 127 -1.17 1.67 -0.02
CA VAL A 127 -0.01 1.64 0.87
C VAL A 127 1.25 1.70 0.01
N TYR A 128 2.18 2.56 0.37
CA TYR A 128 3.44 2.69 -0.34
C TYR A 128 4.61 2.91 0.60
N SER A 129 5.73 2.21 0.37
CA SER A 129 7.00 2.38 1.08
C SER A 129 8.14 2.38 0.09
N SER A 130 9.07 3.32 0.24
CA SER A 130 10.33 3.36 -0.53
C SER A 130 11.35 4.24 0.18
N ASP A 131 12.56 4.32 -0.37
CA ASP A 131 13.63 5.21 0.10
C ASP A 131 13.32 6.70 -0.19
N ALA A 132 12.32 7.00 -1.02
CA ALA A 132 11.83 8.35 -1.26
C ALA A 132 10.84 8.84 -0.18
N ILE A 133 10.36 7.95 0.70
CA ILE A 133 9.41 8.30 1.75
C ILE A 133 10.16 8.55 3.07
N THR A 134 9.98 9.75 3.61
CA THR A 134 10.56 10.16 4.89
C THR A 134 9.45 10.26 5.95
N THR A 135 9.56 9.46 7.01
CA THR A 135 8.60 9.47 8.14
C THR A 135 8.43 10.87 8.74
N GLY A 136 7.18 11.26 8.98
CA GLY A 136 6.81 12.58 9.51
C GLY A 136 6.59 13.66 8.44
N GLU A 137 7.01 13.43 7.20
CA GLU A 137 6.75 14.34 6.08
C GLU A 137 5.35 14.12 5.48
N SER A 138 4.83 15.13 4.81
CA SER A 138 3.53 15.08 4.13
C SER A 138 3.66 14.64 2.68
N TYR A 139 2.77 13.76 2.25
CA TYR A 139 2.66 13.28 0.87
C TYR A 139 1.22 13.38 0.39
N SER A 140 1.05 13.54 -0.93
CA SER A 140 -0.27 13.52 -1.56
C SER A 140 -0.42 12.32 -2.48
N VAL A 141 -1.53 11.61 -2.35
CA VAL A 141 -1.95 10.54 -3.27
C VAL A 141 -3.00 11.14 -4.20
N ALA A 142 -2.58 11.49 -5.42
CA ALA A 142 -3.42 12.09 -6.44
C ALA A 142 -3.96 11.02 -7.40
N ILE A 143 -5.23 11.14 -7.79
CA ILE A 143 -5.91 10.16 -8.63
C ILE A 143 -6.09 10.73 -10.05
N GLY A 144 -5.56 10.00 -11.02
CA GLY A 144 -5.44 10.41 -12.41
C GLY A 144 -3.99 10.73 -12.81
N GLY A 145 -3.85 11.49 -13.90
CA GLY A 145 -2.55 11.72 -14.54
C GLY A 145 -2.12 10.54 -15.41
N THR A 146 -0.83 10.45 -15.70
CA THR A 146 -0.27 9.42 -16.59
C THR A 146 0.97 8.76 -16.00
N VAL A 147 1.08 7.44 -16.15
CA VAL A 147 2.31 6.70 -15.87
C VAL A 147 3.29 6.89 -17.02
N SER A 148 4.58 7.07 -16.71
CA SER A 148 5.64 7.22 -17.71
C SER A 148 6.78 6.23 -17.46
N GLY A 149 7.33 5.66 -18.54
CA GLY A 149 8.45 4.73 -18.48
C GLY A 149 8.04 3.28 -18.27
N ALA A 150 9.00 2.45 -17.87
CA ALA A 150 8.76 1.04 -17.60
C ALA A 150 8.04 0.86 -16.27
N SER A 151 7.01 0.01 -16.25
CA SER A 151 6.27 -0.34 -15.03
C SER A 151 6.49 -1.80 -14.62
N THR A 152 6.39 -2.04 -13.32
CA THR A 152 6.39 -3.37 -12.70
C THR A 152 5.06 -3.55 -11.99
N GLY A 153 4.18 -4.43 -12.48
CA GLY A 153 2.85 -4.62 -11.89
C GLY A 153 1.98 -3.37 -11.86
N GLY A 154 2.22 -2.41 -12.77
CA GLY A 154 1.57 -1.09 -12.80
C GLY A 154 2.41 0.03 -12.17
N LEU A 155 3.37 -0.28 -11.29
CA LEU A 155 4.19 0.71 -10.59
C LEU A 155 5.37 1.18 -11.46
N ALA A 156 5.55 2.49 -11.57
CA ALA A 156 6.68 3.14 -12.21
C ALA A 156 7.27 4.22 -11.28
N ALA A 157 8.55 4.54 -11.50
CA ALA A 157 9.26 5.57 -10.74
C ALA A 157 8.88 7.01 -11.16
N SER A 158 8.17 7.17 -12.28
CA SER A 158 7.86 8.49 -12.83
C SER A 158 6.48 8.52 -13.47
N GLY A 159 5.88 9.71 -13.46
CA GLY A 159 4.60 9.98 -14.09
C GLY A 159 4.36 11.48 -14.18
N ASP A 160 3.16 11.86 -14.60
CA ASP A 160 2.69 13.24 -14.65
C ASP A 160 1.34 13.32 -13.95
N ALA A 161 1.26 14.17 -12.92
CA ALA A 161 0.03 14.42 -12.17
C ALA A 161 -0.90 15.46 -12.84
N THR A 162 -0.51 16.02 -13.98
CA THR A 162 -1.33 16.96 -14.73
C THR A 162 -2.68 16.32 -15.08
N GLY A 163 -3.77 16.98 -14.67
CA GLY A 163 -5.13 16.49 -14.88
C GLY A 163 -5.62 15.47 -13.86
N ALA A 164 -4.88 15.22 -12.76
CA ALA A 164 -5.41 14.48 -11.62
C ALA A 164 -6.67 15.18 -11.06
N ALA A 165 -7.71 14.38 -10.80
CA ALA A 165 -9.05 14.88 -10.49
C ALA A 165 -9.35 14.95 -8.99
N ALA A 166 -8.60 14.22 -8.18
CA ALA A 166 -8.75 14.16 -6.73
C ALA A 166 -7.39 13.93 -6.07
N SER A 167 -7.28 14.24 -4.79
CA SER A 167 -6.08 13.96 -3.99
C SER A 167 -6.40 13.84 -2.51
N VAL A 168 -5.72 12.93 -1.82
CA VAL A 168 -5.72 12.82 -0.36
C VAL A 168 -4.30 13.09 0.15
N THR A 169 -4.17 13.90 1.20
CA THR A 169 -2.89 14.16 1.86
C THR A 169 -2.76 13.28 3.09
N VAL A 170 -1.58 12.71 3.29
CA VAL A 170 -1.24 11.82 4.40
C VAL A 170 0.13 12.18 4.99
N THR A 171 0.33 11.91 6.27
CA THR A 171 1.63 11.99 6.92
C THR A 171 2.30 10.62 6.87
N ALA A 172 3.55 10.56 6.43
CA ALA A 172 4.29 9.32 6.39
C ALA A 172 4.54 8.74 7.80
N GLY A 173 4.35 7.43 7.96
CA GLY A 173 4.46 6.71 9.23
C GLY A 173 3.20 6.72 10.09
N GLU A 174 2.11 7.32 9.63
CA GLU A 174 0.82 7.32 10.32
C GLU A 174 -0.18 6.41 9.59
N ALA A 175 -0.83 5.52 10.34
CA ALA A 175 -1.88 4.67 9.77
C ALA A 175 -3.11 5.52 9.43
N ALA A 176 -3.76 5.25 8.30
CA ALA A 176 -4.94 6.00 7.89
C ALA A 176 -6.05 5.92 8.96
N THR A 177 -6.64 7.06 9.28
CA THR A 177 -7.84 7.13 10.12
C THR A 177 -9.04 6.58 9.33
N GLY A 178 -9.36 5.28 9.42
CA GLY A 178 -10.58 4.77 8.77
C GLY A 178 -10.71 3.27 8.49
N GLY A 179 -9.72 2.43 8.79
CA GLY A 179 -9.87 0.97 8.68
C GLY A 179 -10.17 0.32 10.03
N MET A 180 -11.10 -0.64 10.09
CA MET A 180 -11.00 -1.66 11.13
C MET A 180 -9.79 -2.51 10.73
N GLY A 181 -8.64 -2.21 11.35
CA GLY A 181 -7.38 -2.92 11.05
C GLY A 181 -7.52 -4.44 11.16
N GLY A 182 -6.55 -5.15 10.59
CA GLY A 182 -6.44 -6.62 10.58
C GLY A 182 -6.82 -7.26 11.91
N ARG A 183 -7.39 -8.48 11.80
CA ARG A 183 -8.16 -9.14 12.87
C ARG A 183 -7.40 -9.41 14.16
#